data_AF-A0A7J2Y6M5-F1
#
_entry.id   AF-A0A7J2Y6M5-F1
#
_cell.length_a   1.000
_cell.length_b   1.000
_cell.length_c   1.000
_cell.angle_alpha   90.00
_cell.angle_beta   90.00
_cell.angle_gamma   90.00
#
_symmetry.space_group_name_H-M   'P 1'
#
loop_
_entity.id
_entity.type
_entity.pdbx_description
1 polymer ?
#
loop_
_entity_poly.entity_id
_entity_poly.type
_entity_poly.pdbx_seq_one_letter_code
_entity_poly.pdbx_strand_id
1 'polypeptide(L)'
;MPRHIRRDNAAISSLVGFVALVIVILIALGIYYALLPRPPAAPLRAEEGDEVLVNYIGTFEGTDLVFDTTLLSVAVDNVSFPKAVSFYGQPIGSAWKEDWGGALFGIGSGTTSPRAVPGFENGLLGMAKGESRTIVVIPEDGYGPMDAQKLVVRQLLEPVPVRERMDATEFRSRYGLFPASGENVSDPIWGWPVTVSVAGDVVTVANSPAPGQIVRPYDAWDATVVSLDDAANGGEGLILVEHNLDPTMTDRVGAKYVGESFYLWQVDLAGGTFTLNWNSQVIGRTLTFRVELIQIIRQ
;
A
#
# COMPACT_ATOMS: atom_id res chain seq x y z
N MET A 1 29.94 -32.84 -103.42
CA MET A 1 30.49 -32.31 -102.16
C MET A 1 29.33 -31.78 -101.31
N PRO A 2 28.91 -32.43 -100.21
CA PRO A 2 27.91 -31.85 -99.30
C PRO A 2 28.58 -31.08 -98.14
N ARG A 3 27.93 -29.98 -97.75
CA ARG A 3 28.38 -28.93 -96.82
C ARG A 3 28.63 -29.44 -95.39
N HIS A 4 29.75 -29.01 -94.80
CA HIS A 4 30.02 -29.11 -93.36
C HIS A 4 29.03 -28.25 -92.55
N ILE A 5 28.43 -28.86 -91.52
CA ILE A 5 27.69 -28.17 -90.46
C ILE A 5 28.69 -27.31 -89.69
N ARG A 6 28.58 -25.97 -89.80
CA ARG A 6 29.34 -25.04 -88.95
C ARG A 6 28.80 -25.14 -87.53
N ARG A 7 29.67 -25.44 -86.56
CA ARG A 7 29.38 -25.27 -85.13
C ARG A 7 29.12 -23.79 -84.86
N ASP A 8 27.89 -23.45 -84.52
CA ASP A 8 27.52 -22.10 -84.04
C ASP A 8 28.03 -21.91 -82.61
N ASN A 9 29.27 -21.41 -82.49
CA ASN A 9 29.86 -21.01 -81.21
C ASN A 9 29.18 -19.76 -80.61
N ALA A 10 28.32 -19.07 -81.37
CA ALA A 10 27.60 -17.86 -80.94
C ALA A 10 26.45 -18.16 -79.94
N ALA A 11 25.81 -19.33 -80.04
CA ALA A 11 24.74 -19.72 -79.11
C ALA A 11 25.30 -20.02 -77.70
N ILE A 12 26.49 -20.62 -77.63
CA ILE A 12 27.15 -20.96 -76.36
C ILE A 12 27.59 -19.69 -75.60
N SER A 13 28.03 -18.63 -76.30
CA SER A 13 28.41 -17.37 -75.62
C SER A 13 27.21 -16.64 -75.02
N SER A 14 26.02 -16.73 -75.65
CA SER A 14 24.78 -16.14 -75.11
C SER A 14 24.27 -16.87 -73.86
N LEU A 15 24.39 -18.20 -73.83
CA LEU A 15 24.02 -19.02 -72.68
C LEU A 15 24.98 -18.81 -71.50
N VAL A 16 26.29 -18.78 -71.76
CA VAL A 16 27.31 -18.50 -70.74
C VAL A 16 27.14 -17.11 -70.15
N GLY A 17 26.83 -16.10 -71.00
CA GLY A 17 26.51 -14.75 -70.53
C GLY A 17 25.25 -14.69 -69.66
N PHE A 18 24.21 -15.42 -70.01
CA PHE A 18 22.99 -15.52 -69.20
C PHE A 18 23.24 -16.20 -67.84
N VAL A 19 23.97 -17.31 -67.82
CA VAL A 19 24.33 -18.00 -66.57
C VAL A 19 25.21 -17.12 -65.69
N ALA A 20 26.19 -16.41 -66.27
CA ALA A 20 27.01 -15.45 -65.53
C ALA A 20 26.18 -14.32 -64.92
N LEU A 21 25.20 -13.78 -65.66
CA LEU A 21 24.28 -12.76 -65.15
C LEU A 21 23.42 -13.29 -63.99
N VAL A 22 22.88 -14.51 -64.11
CA VAL A 22 22.10 -15.15 -63.03
C VAL A 22 22.97 -15.34 -61.78
N ILE A 23 24.21 -15.78 -61.94
CA ILE A 23 25.15 -15.92 -60.81
C ILE A 23 25.42 -14.57 -60.15
N VAL A 24 25.64 -13.50 -60.93
CA VAL A 24 25.83 -12.14 -60.40
C VAL A 24 24.58 -11.65 -59.66
N ILE A 25 23.38 -11.92 -60.18
CA ILE A 25 22.12 -11.59 -59.52
C ILE A 25 21.96 -12.36 -58.20
N LEU A 26 22.29 -13.66 -58.18
CA LEU A 26 22.24 -14.48 -56.97
C LEU A 26 23.27 -14.04 -55.92
N ILE A 27 24.48 -13.66 -56.34
CA ILE A 27 25.50 -13.10 -55.45
C ILE A 27 25.04 -11.74 -54.91
N ALA A 28 24.49 -10.87 -55.76
CA ALA A 28 23.96 -9.57 -55.36
C ALA A 28 22.78 -9.72 -54.38
N LEU A 29 21.88 -10.68 -54.61
CA LEU A 29 20.80 -11.03 -53.69
C LEU A 29 21.34 -11.61 -52.37
N GLY A 30 22.32 -12.51 -52.43
CA GLY A 30 22.96 -13.07 -51.23
C GLY A 30 23.62 -12.00 -50.38
N ILE A 31 24.33 -11.07 -51.00
CA ILE A 31 24.92 -9.90 -50.33
C ILE A 31 23.83 -8.99 -49.78
N TYR A 32 22.78 -8.71 -50.56
CA TYR A 32 21.65 -7.89 -50.13
C TYR A 32 20.98 -8.46 -48.87
N TYR A 33 20.67 -9.77 -48.85
CA TYR A 33 20.06 -10.42 -47.69
C TYR A 33 21.03 -10.62 -46.52
N ALA A 34 22.33 -10.78 -46.76
CA ALA A 34 23.34 -10.87 -45.70
C ALA A 34 23.61 -9.51 -45.02
N LEU A 35 23.43 -8.41 -45.75
CA LEU A 35 23.56 -7.04 -45.25
C LEU A 35 22.27 -6.49 -44.62
N LEU A 36 21.13 -7.18 -44.76
CA LEU A 36 19.92 -6.80 -44.05
C LEU A 36 20.18 -6.90 -42.53
N PRO A 37 19.93 -5.81 -41.77
CA PRO A 37 19.98 -5.87 -40.31
C PRO A 37 19.07 -6.99 -39.84
N ARG A 38 19.59 -7.92 -39.03
CA ARG A 38 18.74 -8.91 -38.38
C ARG A 38 17.75 -8.14 -37.49
N PRO A 39 16.44 -8.45 -37.55
CA PRO A 39 15.51 -7.85 -36.61
C PRO A 39 16.01 -8.14 -35.19
N PRO A 40 15.96 -7.16 -34.27
CA PRO A 40 16.37 -7.39 -32.89
C PRO A 40 15.58 -8.56 -32.32
N ALA A 41 16.25 -9.38 -31.50
CA ALA A 41 15.58 -10.46 -30.79
C ALA A 41 14.41 -9.87 -29.97
N ALA A 42 13.31 -10.62 -29.87
CA ALA A 42 12.19 -10.22 -29.02
C ALA A 42 12.70 -9.98 -27.60
N PRO A 43 12.21 -8.94 -26.91
CA PRO A 43 12.66 -8.67 -25.55
C PRO A 43 12.29 -9.84 -24.64
N LEU A 44 13.17 -10.16 -23.70
CA LEU A 44 12.87 -11.12 -22.64
C LEU A 44 11.64 -10.65 -21.86
N ARG A 45 10.70 -11.57 -21.64
CA ARG A 45 9.46 -11.32 -20.92
C ARG A 45 9.40 -12.21 -19.68
N ALA A 46 8.83 -11.66 -18.63
CA ALA A 46 8.66 -12.34 -17.36
C ALA A 46 7.71 -13.54 -17.50
N GLU A 47 8.17 -14.71 -17.06
CA GLU A 47 7.45 -15.98 -17.13
C GLU A 47 7.48 -16.68 -15.76
N GLU A 48 6.71 -17.75 -15.60
CA GLU A 48 6.76 -18.58 -14.39
C GLU A 48 8.17 -19.15 -14.16
N GLY A 49 8.66 -19.06 -12.93
CA GLY A 49 10.00 -19.43 -12.51
C GLY A 49 11.02 -18.28 -12.55
N ASP A 50 10.68 -17.13 -13.13
CA ASP A 50 11.55 -15.95 -13.12
C ASP A 50 11.50 -15.22 -11.77
N GLU A 51 12.59 -14.53 -11.42
CA GLU A 51 12.59 -13.48 -10.41
C GLU A 51 12.65 -12.11 -11.09
N VAL A 52 11.87 -11.16 -10.60
CA VAL A 52 11.73 -9.83 -11.20
C VAL A 52 11.99 -8.74 -10.19
N LEU A 53 12.88 -7.81 -10.56
CA LEU A 53 13.10 -6.59 -9.81
C LEU A 53 12.17 -5.52 -10.36
N VAL A 54 11.34 -4.92 -9.52
CA VAL A 54 10.34 -3.93 -9.92
C VAL A 54 10.42 -2.66 -9.07
N ASN A 55 10.14 -1.52 -9.70
CA ASN A 55 9.73 -0.34 -8.97
C ASN A 55 8.20 -0.25 -8.94
N TYR A 56 7.63 0.18 -7.83
CA TYR A 56 6.18 0.40 -7.78
C TYR A 56 5.73 1.51 -6.84
N ILE A 57 4.50 1.98 -7.09
CA ILE A 57 3.70 2.81 -6.19
C ILE A 57 2.35 2.10 -6.00
N GLY A 58 2.04 1.72 -4.75
CA GLY A 58 0.78 1.10 -4.36
C GLY A 58 -0.18 2.13 -3.78
N THR A 59 -1.40 2.20 -4.33
CA THR A 59 -2.47 3.13 -3.92
C THR A 59 -3.79 2.39 -3.73
N PHE A 60 -4.72 2.95 -2.96
CA PHE A 60 -6.09 2.43 -2.90
C PHE A 60 -6.91 2.91 -4.09
N GLU A 61 -7.68 2.01 -4.71
CA GLU A 61 -8.56 2.38 -5.83
C GLU A 61 -9.51 3.53 -5.43
N GLY A 62 -9.70 4.47 -6.36
CA GLY A 62 -10.53 5.65 -6.14
C GLY A 62 -9.88 6.75 -5.28
N THR A 63 -8.64 6.55 -4.82
CA THR A 63 -7.89 7.53 -4.03
C THR A 63 -6.48 7.73 -4.59
N ASP A 64 -5.79 8.76 -4.10
CA ASP A 64 -4.37 9.03 -4.34
C ASP A 64 -3.47 8.58 -3.18
N LEU A 65 -4.05 7.94 -2.17
CA LEU A 65 -3.37 7.56 -0.95
C LEU A 65 -2.41 6.40 -1.19
N VAL A 66 -1.11 6.70 -1.03
CA VAL A 66 -0.03 5.71 -1.16
C VAL A 66 0.09 4.92 0.13
N PHE A 67 -0.04 3.59 0.04
CA PHE A 67 0.18 2.68 1.18
C PHE A 67 1.55 2.01 1.16
N ASP A 68 2.20 1.91 0.00
CA ASP A 68 3.56 1.39 -0.13
C ASP A 68 4.23 1.87 -1.43
N THR A 69 5.56 1.94 -1.44
CA THR A 69 6.35 2.27 -2.63
C THR A 69 7.82 1.87 -2.47
N THR A 70 8.47 1.47 -3.56
CA THR A 70 9.93 1.26 -3.61
C THR A 70 10.71 2.52 -3.99
N LEU A 71 10.03 3.65 -4.21
CA LEU A 71 10.64 4.90 -4.67
C LEU A 71 10.78 5.88 -3.51
N LEU A 72 12.02 6.26 -3.18
CA LEU A 72 12.29 7.22 -2.10
C LEU A 72 11.64 8.58 -2.39
N SER A 73 11.70 9.03 -3.65
CA SER A 73 11.08 10.29 -4.08
C SER A 73 9.58 10.34 -3.79
N VAL A 74 8.88 9.22 -3.96
CA VAL A 74 7.46 9.09 -3.63
C VAL A 74 7.27 9.02 -2.13
N ALA A 75 8.10 8.24 -1.42
CA ALA A 75 7.98 8.06 0.02
C ALA A 75 8.12 9.37 0.82
N VAL A 76 9.06 10.25 0.42
CA VAL A 76 9.33 11.51 1.13
C VAL A 76 8.45 12.68 0.69
N ASP A 77 7.80 12.59 -0.47
CA ASP A 77 6.91 13.63 -0.98
C ASP A 77 5.46 13.36 -0.57
N ASN A 78 5.02 13.97 0.52
CA ASN A 78 3.62 13.89 0.97
C ASN A 78 2.70 14.90 0.26
N VAL A 79 3.25 15.83 -0.52
CA VAL A 79 2.47 16.85 -1.23
C VAL A 79 1.92 16.27 -2.52
N SER A 80 2.78 15.64 -3.33
CA SER A 80 2.36 15.03 -4.59
C SER A 80 1.83 13.60 -4.41
N PHE A 81 2.22 12.93 -3.33
CA PHE A 81 1.84 11.55 -3.03
C PHE A 81 1.36 11.45 -1.58
N PRO A 82 0.12 11.82 -1.27
CA PRO A 82 -0.37 11.75 0.09
C PRO A 82 -0.31 10.31 0.61
N LYS A 83 0.16 10.13 1.85
CA LYS A 83 0.31 8.80 2.46
C LYS A 83 -0.96 8.37 3.17
N ALA A 84 -1.28 7.09 3.01
CA ALA A 84 -2.30 6.44 3.80
C ALA A 84 -1.82 6.24 5.25
N VAL A 85 -2.76 6.00 6.17
CA VAL A 85 -2.44 5.62 7.56
C VAL A 85 -1.57 4.37 7.61
N SER A 86 -1.83 3.39 6.74
CA SER A 86 -1.05 2.15 6.66
C SER A 86 0.29 2.32 5.95
N PHE A 87 0.65 3.52 5.51
CA PHE A 87 1.96 3.73 4.91
C PHE A 87 3.03 3.47 5.98
N TYR A 88 3.73 2.35 5.84
CA TYR A 88 4.81 1.96 6.73
C TYR A 88 6.06 2.81 6.44
N GLY A 89 5.99 4.10 6.74
CA GLY A 89 7.11 5.00 6.81
C GLY A 89 7.57 5.11 8.25
N GLN A 90 8.41 4.17 8.71
CA GLN A 90 9.29 4.51 9.84
C GLN A 90 10.07 5.80 9.44
N PRO A 91 10.47 6.65 10.41
CA PRO A 91 11.17 7.89 10.10
C PRO A 91 12.30 7.65 9.09
N ILE A 92 12.35 8.52 8.07
CA ILE A 92 13.36 8.51 7.01
C ILE A 92 14.74 8.52 7.68
N GLY A 93 15.52 7.43 7.56
CA GLY A 93 16.79 7.24 8.26
C GLY A 93 16.81 6.15 9.34
N SER A 94 15.69 5.47 9.59
CA SER A 94 15.66 4.22 10.35
C SER A 94 16.06 3.03 9.46
N ALA A 95 16.86 2.11 10.01
CA ALA A 95 17.66 1.07 9.34
C ALA A 95 16.89 -0.04 8.58
N TRP A 96 15.65 0.21 8.13
CA TRP A 96 14.79 -0.82 7.53
C TRP A 96 14.54 -0.66 6.03
N LYS A 97 14.97 0.46 5.43
CA LYS A 97 14.96 0.64 3.97
C LYS A 97 16.26 1.29 3.51
N GLU A 98 17.36 0.60 3.77
CA GLU A 98 18.68 0.96 3.24
C GLU A 98 18.73 0.74 1.72
N ASP A 99 17.93 -0.21 1.21
CA ASP A 99 17.85 -0.58 -0.20
C ASP A 99 16.65 0.07 -0.91
N TRP A 100 16.77 1.35 -1.22
CA TRP A 100 15.92 1.98 -2.25
C TRP A 100 16.46 1.61 -3.63
N GLY A 101 15.63 1.09 -4.53
CA GLY A 101 16.11 0.61 -5.85
C GLY A 101 15.30 -0.50 -6.51
N GLY A 102 14.17 -0.88 -5.90
CA GLY A 102 13.24 -1.88 -6.43
C GLY A 102 13.03 -3.02 -5.43
N ALA A 103 11.92 -3.74 -5.59
CA ALA A 103 11.61 -4.94 -4.83
C ALA A 103 11.77 -6.16 -5.73
N LEU A 104 12.41 -7.20 -5.22
CA LEU A 104 12.58 -8.47 -5.92
C LEU A 104 11.42 -9.41 -5.56
N PHE A 105 10.71 -9.90 -6.57
CA PHE A 105 9.61 -10.85 -6.42
C PHE A 105 9.82 -12.09 -7.30
N GLY A 106 9.42 -13.24 -6.79
CA GLY A 106 9.32 -14.46 -7.60
C GLY A 106 7.99 -14.57 -8.32
N ILE A 107 8.00 -15.12 -9.54
CA ILE A 107 6.79 -15.45 -10.30
C ILE A 107 6.58 -16.97 -10.27
N GLY A 108 5.43 -17.39 -9.72
CA GLY A 108 5.04 -18.78 -9.58
C GLY A 108 5.89 -19.56 -8.60
N SER A 109 6.11 -20.84 -8.92
CA SER A 109 6.87 -21.76 -8.07
C SER A 109 8.34 -21.86 -8.49
N GLY A 110 9.23 -22.26 -7.57
CA GLY A 110 10.64 -22.51 -7.87
C GLY A 110 11.58 -21.31 -7.74
N THR A 111 11.09 -20.17 -7.24
CA THR A 111 11.90 -18.98 -6.95
C THR A 111 12.39 -18.97 -5.51
N THR A 112 13.47 -18.23 -5.23
CA THR A 112 13.98 -18.02 -3.86
C THR A 112 13.54 -16.69 -3.27
N SER A 113 13.09 -15.77 -4.12
CA SER A 113 12.55 -14.46 -3.75
C SER A 113 11.16 -14.54 -3.12
N PRO A 114 10.77 -13.55 -2.28
CA PRO A 114 9.43 -13.44 -1.74
C PRO A 114 8.35 -13.39 -2.84
N ARG A 115 7.17 -13.93 -2.54
CA ARG A 115 6.00 -13.81 -3.42
C ARG A 115 5.15 -12.63 -3.02
N ALA A 116 4.62 -11.94 -4.03
CA ALA A 116 3.64 -10.87 -3.83
C ALA A 116 2.23 -11.47 -3.66
N VAL A 117 1.24 -10.60 -3.44
CA VAL A 117 -0.17 -11.02 -3.52
C VAL A 117 -0.50 -11.50 -4.94
N PRO A 118 -1.39 -12.51 -5.12
CA PRO A 118 -1.65 -13.14 -6.41
C PRO A 118 -1.91 -12.18 -7.57
N GLY A 119 -2.73 -11.15 -7.37
CA GLY A 119 -3.06 -10.19 -8.43
C GLY A 119 -1.87 -9.34 -8.87
N PHE A 120 -0.96 -9.01 -7.94
CA PHE A 120 0.27 -8.30 -8.27
C PHE A 120 1.20 -9.18 -9.09
N GLU A 121 1.44 -10.42 -8.63
CA GLU A 121 2.28 -11.40 -9.32
C GLU A 121 1.77 -11.70 -10.74
N ASN A 122 0.47 -11.97 -10.87
CA ASN A 122 -0.18 -12.21 -12.16
C ASN A 122 -0.06 -11.00 -13.10
N GLY A 123 -0.12 -9.78 -12.56
CA GLY A 123 0.04 -8.56 -13.32
C GLY A 123 1.45 -8.35 -13.89
N LEU A 124 2.48 -9.00 -13.32
CA LEU A 124 3.86 -8.95 -13.81
C LEU A 124 4.11 -9.89 -15.00
N LEU A 125 3.29 -10.93 -15.16
CA LEU A 125 3.45 -11.90 -16.23
C LEU A 125 3.47 -11.22 -17.60
N GLY A 126 4.44 -11.64 -18.42
CA GLY A 126 4.65 -11.14 -19.76
C GLY A 126 5.24 -9.72 -19.84
N MET A 127 5.50 -9.03 -18.73
CA MET A 127 6.19 -7.72 -18.78
C MET A 127 7.61 -7.88 -19.30
N ALA A 128 8.06 -6.93 -20.12
CA ALA A 128 9.45 -6.83 -20.55
C ALA A 128 10.22 -5.80 -19.71
N LYS A 129 11.56 -5.90 -19.66
CA LYS A 129 12.39 -4.90 -18.97
C LYS A 129 12.12 -3.49 -19.52
N GLY A 130 11.92 -2.53 -18.61
CA GLY A 130 11.57 -1.13 -18.90
C GLY A 130 10.08 -0.92 -19.17
N GLU A 131 9.26 -1.98 -19.20
CA GLU A 131 7.82 -1.84 -19.35
C GLU A 131 7.21 -1.30 -18.04
N SER A 132 6.31 -0.33 -18.19
CA SER A 132 5.47 0.15 -17.09
C SER A 132 4.04 -0.33 -17.28
N ARG A 133 3.41 -0.76 -16.19
CA ARG A 133 2.03 -1.30 -16.19
C ARG A 133 1.28 -0.85 -14.94
N THR A 134 -0.01 -0.56 -15.10
CA THR A 134 -0.92 -0.40 -13.95
C THR A 134 -1.62 -1.74 -13.71
N ILE A 135 -1.46 -2.27 -12.50
CA ILE A 135 -2.05 -3.54 -12.06
C ILE A 135 -3.12 -3.22 -11.02
N VAL A 136 -4.33 -3.71 -11.23
CA VAL A 136 -5.45 -3.59 -10.29
C VAL A 136 -5.63 -4.94 -9.61
N VAL A 137 -5.63 -4.93 -8.28
CA VAL A 137 -5.72 -6.13 -7.44
C VAL A 137 -6.95 -6.02 -6.57
N ILE A 138 -7.99 -6.79 -6.89
CA ILE A 138 -9.21 -6.89 -6.09
C ILE A 138 -8.92 -7.60 -4.76
N PRO A 139 -9.78 -7.45 -3.72
CA PRO A 139 -9.55 -8.07 -2.42
C PRO A 139 -9.23 -9.56 -2.47
N GLU A 140 -9.92 -10.32 -3.31
CA GLU A 140 -9.77 -11.78 -3.47
C GLU A 140 -8.39 -12.18 -3.98
N ASP A 141 -7.77 -11.35 -4.83
CA ASP A 141 -6.43 -11.53 -5.38
C ASP A 141 -5.35 -10.78 -4.56
N GLY A 142 -5.77 -10.07 -3.51
CA GLY A 142 -4.96 -9.24 -2.65
C GLY A 142 -4.80 -9.84 -1.26
N TYR A 143 -5.26 -9.10 -0.25
CA TYR A 143 -5.15 -9.47 1.17
C TYR A 143 -6.45 -10.11 1.73
N GLY A 144 -7.38 -10.48 0.87
CA GLY A 144 -8.63 -11.12 1.24
C GLY A 144 -9.73 -10.15 1.68
N PRO A 145 -10.91 -10.69 2.04
CA PRO A 145 -12.05 -9.90 2.50
C PRO A 145 -11.80 -9.28 3.88
N MET A 146 -12.42 -8.13 4.11
CA MET A 146 -12.41 -7.46 5.40
C MET A 146 -13.21 -8.24 6.45
N ASP A 147 -12.70 -8.28 7.67
CA ASP A 147 -13.46 -8.76 8.82
C ASP A 147 -14.40 -7.66 9.33
N ALA A 148 -15.71 -7.88 9.18
CA ALA A 148 -16.73 -6.92 9.63
C ALA A 148 -16.79 -6.78 11.16
N GLN A 149 -16.31 -7.76 11.93
CA GLN A 149 -16.28 -7.67 13.40
C GLN A 149 -15.24 -6.67 13.91
N LYS A 150 -14.31 -6.28 13.05
CA LYS A 150 -13.29 -5.24 13.31
C LYS A 150 -13.75 -3.84 12.93
N LEU A 151 -15.02 -3.68 12.53
CA LEU A 151 -15.65 -2.38 12.33
C LEU A 151 -16.34 -1.95 13.62
N VAL A 152 -15.93 -0.80 14.15
CA VAL A 152 -16.42 -0.26 15.42
C VAL A 152 -17.08 1.07 15.17
N VAL A 153 -18.42 1.11 15.30
CA VAL A 153 -19.20 2.34 15.19
C VAL A 153 -19.18 3.09 16.52
N ARG A 154 -19.02 4.40 16.45
CA ARG A 154 -19.00 5.35 17.56
C ARG A 154 -19.86 6.57 17.22
N GLN A 155 -20.27 7.29 18.26
CA GLN A 155 -21.03 8.53 18.10
C GLN A 155 -20.07 9.69 17.91
N LEU A 156 -20.38 10.60 16.98
CA LEU A 156 -19.63 11.86 16.85
C LEU A 156 -19.76 12.71 18.11
N LEU A 157 -20.84 12.55 18.86
CA LEU A 157 -21.05 13.16 20.18
C LEU A 157 -21.03 12.04 21.23
N GLU A 158 -19.88 11.85 21.88
CA GLU A 158 -19.61 10.74 22.78
C GLU A 158 -19.79 11.16 24.26
N PRO A 159 -20.66 10.47 25.02
CA PRO A 159 -20.72 10.60 26.47
C PRO A 159 -19.59 9.81 27.13
N VAL A 160 -18.75 10.50 27.90
CA VAL A 160 -17.67 9.90 28.69
C VAL A 160 -17.94 10.16 30.17
N PRO A 161 -17.92 9.15 31.06
CA PRO A 161 -18.14 9.36 32.48
C PRO A 161 -17.03 10.23 33.10
N VAL A 162 -17.39 11.10 34.06
CA VAL A 162 -16.38 11.80 34.85
C VAL A 162 -15.66 10.80 35.76
N ARG A 163 -16.39 9.86 36.36
CA ARG A 163 -15.83 8.85 37.26
C ARG A 163 -16.03 7.44 36.70
N GLU A 164 -14.93 6.73 36.48
CA GLU A 164 -14.96 5.31 36.15
C GLU A 164 -14.41 4.49 37.30
N ARG A 165 -15.02 3.33 37.55
CA ARG A 165 -14.54 2.36 38.54
C ARG A 165 -14.00 1.14 37.82
N MET A 166 -12.82 0.70 38.22
CA MET A 166 -12.14 -0.46 37.67
C MET A 166 -11.36 -1.17 38.78
N ASP A 167 -10.86 -2.36 38.49
CA ASP A 167 -9.92 -3.03 39.40
C ASP A 167 -8.46 -2.62 39.12
N ALA A 168 -7.55 -3.04 40.00
CA ALA A 168 -6.12 -2.71 39.86
C ALA A 168 -5.45 -3.33 38.62
N THR A 169 -5.97 -4.45 38.13
CA THR A 169 -5.45 -5.13 36.93
C THR A 169 -5.81 -4.35 35.68
N GLU A 170 -7.07 -3.93 35.57
CA GLU A 170 -7.55 -3.09 34.48
C GLU A 170 -6.84 -1.74 34.47
N PHE A 171 -6.69 -1.09 35.64
CA PHE A 171 -5.93 0.15 35.74
C PHE A 171 -4.51 0.00 35.20
N ARG A 172 -3.81 -1.06 35.64
CA ARG A 172 -2.43 -1.32 35.19
C ARG A 172 -2.35 -1.64 33.70
N SER A 173 -3.35 -2.33 33.15
CA SER A 173 -3.42 -2.60 31.72
C SER A 173 -3.65 -1.33 30.90
N ARG A 174 -4.47 -0.41 31.40
CA ARG A 174 -4.85 0.83 30.70
C ARG A 174 -3.76 1.90 30.81
N TYR A 175 -3.30 2.17 32.03
CA TYR A 175 -2.38 3.27 32.33
C TYR A 175 -0.91 2.85 32.39
N GLY A 176 -0.60 1.55 32.45
CA GLY A 176 0.78 1.05 32.56
C GLY A 176 1.44 1.28 33.93
N LEU A 177 0.67 1.72 34.92
CA LEU A 177 1.12 2.12 36.24
C LEU A 177 0.42 1.30 37.34
N PHE A 178 0.98 1.29 38.55
CA PHE A 178 0.26 0.78 39.71
C PHE A 178 -0.66 1.88 40.27
N PRO A 179 -1.89 1.55 40.67
CA PRO A 179 -2.82 2.57 41.16
C PRO A 179 -2.40 3.08 42.53
N ALA A 180 -2.35 4.41 42.69
CA ALA A 180 -2.13 5.07 43.98
C ALA A 180 -3.05 6.28 44.13
N SER A 181 -3.62 6.43 45.32
CA SER A 181 -4.62 7.47 45.60
C SER A 181 -3.98 8.86 45.64
N GLY A 182 -4.61 9.83 44.99
CA GLY A 182 -4.14 11.21 44.86
C GLY A 182 -3.15 11.44 43.72
N GLU A 183 -2.80 10.41 42.94
CA GLU A 183 -1.98 10.58 41.74
C GLU A 183 -2.77 11.24 40.61
N ASN A 184 -2.08 12.08 39.84
CA ASN A 184 -2.58 12.63 38.59
C ASN A 184 -1.84 11.95 37.44
N VAL A 185 -2.59 11.22 36.62
CA VAL A 185 -2.10 10.53 35.41
C VAL A 185 -2.74 11.14 34.18
N SER A 186 -2.21 10.84 32.99
CA SER A 186 -2.85 11.22 31.73
C SER A 186 -3.71 10.07 31.23
N ASP A 187 -4.91 10.37 30.72
CA ASP A 187 -5.71 9.36 30.05
C ASP A 187 -5.01 8.89 28.75
N PRO A 188 -4.79 7.58 28.54
CA PRO A 188 -4.05 7.09 27.38
C PRO A 188 -4.82 7.24 26.06
N ILE A 189 -6.14 7.42 26.12
CA ILE A 189 -6.97 7.66 24.94
C ILE A 189 -7.10 9.17 24.74
N TRP A 190 -7.57 9.90 25.75
CA TRP A 190 -7.96 11.30 25.58
C TRP A 190 -6.83 12.31 25.82
N GLY A 191 -5.78 11.92 26.54
CA GLY A 191 -4.64 12.78 26.88
C GLY A 191 -4.92 13.84 27.94
N TRP A 192 -6.12 13.88 28.54
CA TRP A 192 -6.45 14.81 29.61
C TRP A 192 -5.99 14.31 30.99
N PRO A 193 -5.88 15.20 32.00
CA PRO A 193 -5.54 14.79 33.36
C PRO A 193 -6.67 13.98 34.02
N VAL A 194 -6.25 12.95 34.74
CA VAL A 194 -7.08 12.01 35.49
C VAL A 194 -6.56 11.91 36.92
N THR A 195 -7.43 12.04 37.91
CA THR A 195 -7.08 11.81 39.32
C THR A 195 -7.48 10.40 39.75
N VAL A 196 -6.57 9.70 40.41
CA VAL A 196 -6.78 8.31 40.86
C VAL A 196 -7.16 8.28 42.34
N SER A 197 -8.17 7.47 42.69
CA SER A 197 -8.54 7.17 44.08
C SER A 197 -8.65 5.67 44.26
N VAL A 198 -8.07 5.14 45.34
CA VAL A 198 -8.07 3.69 45.62
C VAL A 198 -8.78 3.43 46.94
N ALA A 199 -9.80 2.56 46.91
CA ALA A 199 -10.57 2.15 48.09
C ALA A 199 -10.77 0.64 48.07
N GLY A 200 -9.97 -0.08 48.87
CA GLY A 200 -9.92 -1.55 48.81
C GLY A 200 -9.45 -2.03 47.43
N ASP A 201 -10.24 -2.89 46.79
CA ASP A 201 -9.93 -3.44 45.46
C ASP A 201 -10.48 -2.58 44.31
N VAL A 202 -11.14 -1.46 44.61
CA VAL A 202 -11.74 -0.57 43.62
C VAL A 202 -10.84 0.64 43.40
N VAL A 203 -10.42 0.82 42.15
CA VAL A 203 -9.76 2.01 41.64
C VAL A 203 -10.81 2.88 40.97
N THR A 204 -10.96 4.13 41.42
CA THR A 204 -11.78 5.13 40.76
C THR A 204 -10.88 6.12 40.06
N VAL A 205 -11.09 6.31 38.76
CA VAL A 205 -10.43 7.35 37.97
C VAL A 205 -11.41 8.48 37.73
N ALA A 206 -10.97 9.72 37.95
CA ALA A 206 -11.77 10.92 37.75
C ALA A 206 -11.18 11.77 36.61
N ASN A 207 -11.86 11.77 35.46
CA ASN A 207 -11.54 12.57 34.28
C ASN A 207 -11.82 14.05 34.56
N SER A 208 -10.86 14.93 34.24
CA SER A 208 -10.96 16.37 34.56
C SER A 208 -10.64 17.33 33.40
N PRO A 209 -11.22 17.15 32.19
CA PRO A 209 -11.04 18.11 31.10
C PRO A 209 -11.80 19.43 31.35
N ALA A 210 -11.42 20.48 30.61
CA ALA A 210 -12.14 21.75 30.61
C ALA A 210 -13.14 21.84 29.43
N PRO A 211 -14.37 22.34 29.63
CA PRO A 211 -15.24 22.68 28.50
C PRO A 211 -14.56 23.66 27.52
N GLY A 212 -14.70 23.41 26.22
CA GLY A 212 -14.01 24.12 25.15
C GLY A 212 -12.57 23.65 24.88
N GLN A 213 -12.04 22.71 25.67
CA GLN A 213 -10.72 22.14 25.43
C GLN A 213 -10.73 21.28 24.15
N ILE A 214 -9.71 21.47 23.31
CA ILE A 214 -9.41 20.54 22.22
C ILE A 214 -8.53 19.41 22.78
N VAL A 215 -8.96 18.18 22.54
CA VAL A 215 -8.29 16.93 22.96
C VAL A 215 -8.01 16.09 21.73
N ARG A 216 -7.08 15.14 21.84
CA ARG A 216 -6.69 14.29 20.71
C ARG A 216 -6.84 12.81 21.04
N PRO A 217 -8.01 12.20 20.78
CA PRO A 217 -8.23 10.78 21.06
C PRO A 217 -7.21 9.92 20.30
N TYR A 218 -6.51 9.04 21.00
CA TYR A 218 -5.42 8.21 20.48
C TYR A 218 -4.29 8.99 19.79
N ASP A 219 -4.19 10.30 20.06
CA ASP A 219 -3.36 11.27 19.33
C ASP A 219 -3.68 11.41 17.81
N ALA A 220 -4.85 10.93 17.38
CA ALA A 220 -5.14 10.74 15.96
C ALA A 220 -5.96 11.88 15.30
N TRP A 221 -6.94 12.45 15.99
CA TRP A 221 -7.76 13.55 15.46
C TRP A 221 -8.13 14.54 16.57
N ASP A 222 -8.64 15.71 16.21
CA ASP A 222 -9.10 16.69 17.19
C ASP A 222 -10.54 16.42 17.62
N ALA A 223 -10.81 16.52 18.91
CA ALA A 223 -12.16 16.47 19.48
C ALA A 223 -12.34 17.62 20.48
N THR A 224 -13.56 18.11 20.63
CA THR A 224 -13.90 19.24 21.48
C THR A 224 -14.67 18.76 22.70
N VAL A 225 -14.22 19.12 23.89
CA VAL A 225 -14.99 18.88 25.13
C VAL A 225 -16.13 19.89 25.16
N VAL A 226 -17.36 19.44 24.94
CA VAL A 226 -18.55 20.28 24.84
C VAL A 226 -19.01 20.74 26.21
N SER A 227 -19.09 19.81 27.15
CA SER A 227 -19.57 20.08 28.51
C SER A 227 -19.02 19.08 29.51
N LEU A 228 -18.99 19.50 30.78
CA LEU A 228 -18.73 18.64 31.93
C LEU A 228 -19.80 18.94 32.98
N ASP A 229 -20.57 17.92 33.36
CA ASP A 229 -21.54 17.96 34.45
C ASP A 229 -21.14 16.92 35.50
N ASP A 230 -20.54 17.37 36.60
CA ASP A 230 -20.05 16.49 37.67
C ASP A 230 -21.19 15.83 38.48
N ALA A 231 -22.41 16.36 38.41
CA ALA A 231 -23.57 15.88 39.15
C ALA A 231 -24.43 14.89 38.35
N ALA A 232 -24.20 14.77 37.04
CA ALA A 232 -24.95 13.86 36.17
C ALA A 232 -24.87 12.39 36.65
N ASN A 233 -25.85 11.58 36.21
CA ASN A 233 -25.91 10.15 36.47
C ASN A 233 -25.78 9.75 37.96
N GLY A 234 -26.38 10.54 38.86
CA GLY A 234 -26.33 10.26 40.30
C GLY A 234 -24.96 10.50 40.94
N GLY A 235 -24.14 11.39 40.36
CA GLY A 235 -22.81 11.76 40.87
C GLY A 235 -21.64 11.02 40.20
N GLU A 236 -21.90 10.16 39.20
CA GLU A 236 -20.83 9.63 38.34
C GLU A 236 -20.27 10.68 37.39
N GLY A 237 -21.08 11.71 37.10
CA GLY A 237 -20.74 12.82 36.22
C GLY A 237 -20.67 12.41 34.74
N LEU A 238 -20.82 13.39 33.87
CA LEU A 238 -20.86 13.22 32.43
C LEU A 238 -20.03 14.30 31.74
N ILE A 239 -19.12 13.86 30.89
CA ILE A 239 -18.39 14.67 29.93
C ILE A 239 -19.01 14.38 28.58
N LEU A 240 -19.26 15.43 27.81
CA LEU A 240 -19.72 15.30 26.43
C LEU A 240 -18.60 15.74 25.51
N VAL A 241 -18.17 14.86 24.60
CA VAL A 241 -17.08 15.14 23.67
C VAL A 241 -17.59 15.06 22.24
N GLU A 242 -17.32 16.09 21.44
CA GLU A 242 -17.62 16.12 20.01
C GLU A 242 -16.35 15.81 19.21
N HIS A 243 -16.39 14.73 18.43
CA HIS A 243 -15.31 14.35 17.53
C HIS A 243 -15.36 15.25 16.28
N ASN A 244 -14.32 16.05 16.05
CA ASN A 244 -14.24 16.97 14.91
C ASN A 244 -13.79 16.22 13.65
N LEU A 245 -14.57 15.21 13.26
CA LEU A 245 -14.32 14.34 12.12
C LEU A 245 -15.25 14.68 10.96
N ASP A 246 -14.72 14.63 9.74
CA ASP A 246 -15.49 14.81 8.52
C ASP A 246 -15.12 13.76 7.45
N PRO A 247 -15.97 13.52 6.43
CA PRO A 247 -15.71 12.49 5.42
C PRO A 247 -14.40 12.65 4.63
N THR A 248 -13.81 13.84 4.56
CA THR A 248 -12.51 14.04 3.89
C THR A 248 -11.34 13.45 4.67
N MET A 249 -11.53 13.15 5.96
CA MET A 249 -10.54 12.52 6.84
C MET A 249 -10.54 10.99 6.75
N THR A 250 -11.53 10.38 6.09
CA THR A 250 -11.57 8.93 5.86
C THR A 250 -10.28 8.45 5.19
N ASP A 251 -9.78 7.30 5.63
CA ASP A 251 -8.50 6.70 5.20
C ASP A 251 -7.22 7.49 5.55
N ARG A 252 -7.34 8.69 6.13
CA ARG A 252 -6.22 9.60 6.45
C ARG A 252 -5.95 9.73 7.94
N VAL A 253 -6.96 9.46 8.77
CA VAL A 253 -6.87 9.48 10.23
C VAL A 253 -6.82 8.05 10.77
N GLY A 254 -5.92 7.80 11.71
CA GLY A 254 -5.81 6.52 12.39
C GLY A 254 -4.67 6.51 13.39
N ALA A 255 -4.62 5.46 14.20
CA ALA A 255 -3.63 5.33 15.26
C ALA A 255 -3.26 3.87 15.49
N LYS A 256 -2.23 3.66 16.32
CA LYS A 256 -1.93 2.37 16.91
C LYS A 256 -2.26 2.40 18.39
N TYR A 257 -3.08 1.46 18.85
CA TYR A 257 -3.50 1.34 20.24
C TYR A 257 -3.38 -0.11 20.70
N VAL A 258 -2.67 -0.33 21.81
CA VAL A 258 -2.45 -1.66 22.41
C VAL A 258 -1.94 -2.70 21.39
N GLY A 259 -1.05 -2.26 20.49
CA GLY A 259 -0.44 -3.15 19.49
C GLY A 259 -1.23 -3.29 18.18
N GLU A 260 -2.49 -2.89 18.14
CA GLU A 260 -3.34 -2.94 16.95
C GLU A 260 -3.46 -1.57 16.29
N SER A 261 -3.48 -1.54 14.96
CA SER A 261 -3.71 -0.31 14.20
C SER A 261 -5.16 -0.21 13.76
N PHE A 262 -5.69 0.99 13.75
CA PHE A 262 -6.99 1.29 13.18
C PHE A 262 -6.94 2.55 12.33
N TYR A 263 -7.96 2.73 11.50
CA TYR A 263 -8.14 3.95 10.72
C TYR A 263 -9.62 4.33 10.63
N LEU A 264 -9.88 5.59 10.32
CA LEU A 264 -11.22 6.12 10.09
C LEU A 264 -11.75 5.58 8.77
N TRP A 265 -12.76 4.72 8.87
CA TRP A 265 -13.40 4.08 7.72
C TRP A 265 -14.49 4.94 7.11
N GLN A 266 -15.31 5.56 7.95
CA GLN A 266 -16.47 6.31 7.50
C GLN A 266 -16.88 7.33 8.55
N VAL A 267 -17.38 8.48 8.08
CA VAL A 267 -18.08 9.47 8.87
C VAL A 267 -19.47 9.66 8.27
N ASP A 268 -20.51 9.43 9.08
CA ASP A 268 -21.90 9.71 8.75
C ASP A 268 -22.40 10.88 9.58
N LEU A 269 -22.29 12.09 9.01
CA LEU A 269 -22.72 13.33 9.65
C LEU A 269 -24.23 13.38 9.87
N ALA A 270 -25.02 12.74 9.01
CA ALA A 270 -26.48 12.73 9.14
C ALA A 270 -26.93 11.77 10.25
N GLY A 271 -26.26 10.62 10.37
CA GLY A 271 -26.45 9.66 11.44
C GLY A 271 -25.79 10.05 12.76
N GLY A 272 -24.89 11.04 12.78
CA GLY A 272 -24.14 11.44 13.96
C GLY A 272 -23.10 10.40 14.39
N THR A 273 -22.56 9.62 13.46
CA THR A 273 -21.65 8.50 13.77
C THR A 273 -20.39 8.50 12.94
N PHE A 274 -19.37 7.80 13.44
CA PHE A 274 -18.18 7.45 12.69
C PHE A 274 -17.81 5.99 12.92
N THR A 275 -17.07 5.40 11.99
CA THR A 275 -16.64 4.01 12.06
C THR A 275 -15.12 3.93 12.04
N LEU A 276 -14.54 3.26 13.05
CA LEU A 276 -13.14 2.87 13.05
C LEU A 276 -13.01 1.45 12.52
N ASN A 277 -12.01 1.22 11.68
CA ASN A 277 -11.70 -0.09 11.13
C ASN A 277 -10.35 -0.58 11.66
N TRP A 278 -10.38 -1.71 12.36
CA TRP A 278 -9.22 -2.37 12.97
C TRP A 278 -8.60 -3.45 12.09
N ASN A 279 -9.05 -3.59 10.84
CA ASN A 279 -8.32 -4.35 9.83
C ASN A 279 -7.07 -3.57 9.40
N SER A 280 -6.06 -4.26 8.88
CA SER A 280 -5.03 -3.58 8.09
C SER A 280 -5.70 -2.90 6.90
N GLN A 281 -5.30 -1.66 6.59
CA GLN A 281 -6.00 -0.82 5.61
C GLN A 281 -6.06 -1.45 4.21
N VAL A 282 -5.12 -2.34 3.87
CA VAL A 282 -5.07 -3.09 2.60
C VAL A 282 -6.07 -4.23 2.48
N ILE A 283 -6.66 -4.70 3.59
CA ILE A 283 -7.60 -5.82 3.61
C ILE A 283 -8.98 -5.35 3.16
N GLY A 284 -9.64 -6.12 2.28
CA GLY A 284 -10.96 -5.80 1.75
C GLY A 284 -10.99 -4.62 0.79
N ARG A 285 -9.83 -4.17 0.30
CA ARG A 285 -9.70 -3.05 -0.64
C ARG A 285 -9.18 -3.51 -1.99
N THR A 286 -9.66 -2.86 -3.05
CA THR A 286 -8.98 -2.90 -4.34
C THR A 286 -7.74 -2.03 -4.29
N LEU A 287 -6.60 -2.58 -4.69
CA LEU A 287 -5.31 -1.91 -4.72
C LEU A 287 -4.90 -1.64 -6.16
N THR A 288 -4.31 -0.47 -6.42
CA THR A 288 -3.76 -0.10 -7.71
C THR A 288 -2.25 0.08 -7.58
N PHE A 289 -1.51 -0.68 -8.37
CA PHE A 289 -0.06 -0.61 -8.44
C PHE A 289 0.39 -0.04 -9.77
N ARG A 290 1.15 1.05 -9.74
CA ARG A 290 1.91 1.53 -10.91
C ARG A 290 3.29 0.92 -10.83
N VAL A 291 3.61 0.02 -11.74
CA VAL A 291 4.81 -0.81 -11.70
C VAL A 291 5.70 -0.55 -12.91
N GLU A 292 7.01 -0.55 -12.70
CA GLU A 292 8.05 -0.56 -13.73
C GLU A 292 8.94 -1.79 -13.54
N LEU A 293 9.10 -2.62 -14.57
CA LEU A 293 9.97 -3.80 -14.53
C LEU A 293 11.42 -3.39 -14.78
N ILE A 294 12.28 -3.53 -13.77
CA ILE A 294 13.68 -3.11 -13.82
C ILE A 294 14.58 -4.22 -14.38
N GLN A 295 14.34 -5.46 -13.95
CA GLN A 295 15.15 -6.61 -14.36
C GLN A 295 14.37 -7.92 -14.26
N ILE A 296 14.68 -8.86 -15.16
CA ILE A 296 14.25 -10.26 -15.11
C ILE A 296 15.50 -11.10 -14.86
N ILE A 297 15.44 -12.00 -13.89
CA ILE A 297 16.49 -12.94 -13.51
C ILE A 297 15.92 -14.33 -13.75
N ARG A 298 16.49 -15.03 -14.73
CA ARG A 298 16.11 -16.40 -15.11
C ARG A 298 17.25 -17.34 -14.73
N GLN A 299 16.91 -18.38 -13.97
CA GLN A 299 17.83 -19.45 -13.57
C GLN A 299 18.05 -20.44 -14.72
#